data_AF-E1JI31-F1
#
_entry.id   AF-E1JI31-F1
#
_cell.length_a   1.000
_cell.length_b   1.000
_cell.length_c   1.000
_cell.angle_alpha   90.00
_cell.angle_beta   90.00
_cell.angle_gamma   90.00
#
_symmetry.space_group_name_H-M   'P 1'
#
loop_
_entity.id
_entity.type
_entity.pdbx_description
1 polymer ?
#
loop_
_entity_poly.entity_id
_entity_poly.type
_entity_poly.pdbx_seq_one_letter_code
_entity_poly.pdbx_strand_id
1 'polypeptide(L)'
;MAIIRCLHRGQRFVSSVLPLITLIGDVRAKFRTLYIGATIIQCNKFIVKHQKQFLDRTMGQITSAKERQDLFKRVMEFDMDR
;
A
#
# COMPACT_ATOMS: atom_id res chain seq x y z
N MET A 1 1.28 2.95 -3.66
CA MET A 1 0.81 3.52 -2.36
C MET A 1 1.27 4.96 -2.27
N ALA A 2 0.55 5.83 -1.56
CA ALA A 2 0.90 7.24 -1.39
C ALA A 2 0.81 7.66 0.08
N ILE A 3 1.62 8.65 0.48
CA ILE A 3 1.57 9.29 1.79
C ILE A 3 1.08 10.72 1.58
N ILE A 4 0.01 11.10 2.30
CA ILE A 4 -0.55 12.46 2.26
C ILE A 4 -0.23 13.13 3.59
N ARG A 5 0.47 14.27 3.53
CA ARG A 5 0.75 15.11 4.70
C ARG A 5 -0.32 16.18 4.84
N CYS A 6 -0.77 16.43 6.05
CA CYS A 6 -1.70 17.51 6.37
C CYS A 6 -1.42 18.06 7.77
N LEU A 7 -1.96 19.25 8.07
CA LEU A 7 -1.96 19.78 9.43
C LEU A 7 -2.75 18.86 10.36
N HIS A 8 -2.35 18.76 11.63
CA HIS A 8 -3.03 17.91 12.63
C HIS A 8 -4.55 18.15 12.66
N ARG A 9 -4.98 19.42 12.61
CA ARG A 9 -6.42 19.76 12.60
C ARG A 9 -7.12 19.39 11.28
N GLY A 10 -6.38 19.38 10.16
CA GLY A 10 -6.88 19.02 8.83
C GLY A 10 -7.05 17.52 8.62
N GLN A 11 -6.51 16.68 9.51
CA GLN A 11 -6.56 15.21 9.38
C GLN A 11 -7.98 14.67 9.18
N ARG A 12 -8.95 15.13 9.98
CA ARG A 12 -10.34 14.66 9.89
C ARG A 12 -10.98 15.01 8.56
N PHE A 13 -10.75 16.24 8.10
CA PHE A 13 -11.26 16.72 6.82
C PHE A 13 -10.66 15.94 5.64
N VAL A 14 -9.33 15.77 5.61
CA VAL A 14 -8.68 14.99 4.55
C VAL A 14 -9.19 13.55 4.55
N SER A 15 -9.25 12.90 5.71
CA SER A 15 -9.72 11.51 5.80
C SER A 15 -11.18 11.34 5.38
N SER A 16 -12.05 12.33 5.62
CA SER A 16 -13.46 12.26 5.25
C SER A 16 -13.69 12.53 3.75
N VAL A 17 -12.85 13.37 3.14
CA VAL A 17 -12.98 13.73 1.71
C VAL A 17 -12.42 12.65 0.79
N LEU A 18 -11.30 11.99 1.15
CA LEU A 18 -10.67 10.96 0.31
C LEU A 18 -11.62 9.89 -0.26
N PRO A 19 -12.53 9.26 0.52
CA PRO A 19 -13.44 8.25 -0.04
C PRO A 19 -14.50 8.82 -0.99
N LEU A 20 -14.73 10.14 -0.98
CA LEU A 20 -15.66 10.83 -1.86
C LEU A 20 -15.04 11.16 -3.23
N ILE A 21 -13.70 11.12 -3.34
CA ILE A 21 -13.00 11.31 -4.61
C ILE A 21 -13.09 9.99 -5.40
N THR A 22 -13.95 9.98 -6.42
CA THR A 22 -14.20 8.79 -7.26
C THR A 22 -13.49 8.81 -8.61
N LEU A 23 -12.86 9.92 -8.97
CA LEU A 23 -12.15 10.13 -10.23
C LEU A 23 -10.81 10.83 -9.99
N ILE A 24 -9.76 10.38 -10.67
CA ILE A 24 -8.46 11.03 -10.74
C ILE A 24 -8.14 11.19 -12.23
N GLY A 25 -8.24 12.42 -12.75
CA GLY A 25 -8.32 12.63 -14.18
C GLY A 25 -9.50 11.85 -14.75
N ASP A 26 -9.24 11.01 -15.75
CA ASP A 26 -10.27 10.17 -16.40
C ASP A 26 -10.39 8.77 -15.79
N VAL A 27 -9.67 8.48 -14.71
CA VAL A 27 -9.61 7.15 -14.09
C VAL A 27 -10.50 7.07 -12.86
N ARG A 28 -11.42 6.10 -12.83
CA ARG A 28 -12.20 5.78 -11.62
C ARG A 28 -11.28 5.27 -10.52
N ALA A 29 -11.37 5.89 -9.35
CA ALA A 29 -10.52 5.59 -8.21
C ALA A 29 -11.34 5.32 -6.96
N LYS A 30 -10.80 4.48 -6.08
CA LYS A 30 -11.30 4.27 -4.72
C LYS A 30 -10.15 4.35 -3.75
N PHE A 31 -10.18 5.34 -2.87
CA PHE A 31 -9.16 5.51 -1.86
C PHE A 31 -9.44 4.60 -0.66
N ARG A 32 -8.40 3.91 -0.19
CA ARG A 32 -8.41 3.14 1.05
C ARG A 32 -7.30 3.64 1.95
N THR A 33 -7.68 4.20 3.09
CA THR A 33 -6.72 4.61 4.12
C THR A 33 -6.15 3.37 4.81
N LEU A 34 -4.83 3.23 4.81
CA LEU A 34 -4.13 2.13 5.49
C LEU A 34 -3.73 2.47 6.92
N TYR A 35 -3.30 3.72 7.13
CA TYR A 35 -2.81 4.21 8.41
C TYR A 35 -2.89 5.73 8.46
N ILE A 36 -3.17 6.27 9.64
CA ILE A 36 -3.10 7.70 9.94
C ILE A 36 -2.19 7.84 11.15
N GLY A 37 -1.10 8.60 11.02
CA GLY A 37 -0.15 8.83 12.10
C GLY A 37 0.74 10.03 11.85
N ALA A 38 1.49 10.42 12.87
CA ALA A 38 2.22 11.69 12.88
C ALA A 38 3.57 11.65 12.16
N THR A 39 4.21 10.47 12.01
CA THR A 39 5.57 10.36 11.46
C THR A 39 5.64 9.48 10.23
N ILE A 40 6.49 9.89 9.29
CA ILE A 40 6.76 9.16 8.04
C ILE A 40 7.31 7.74 8.34
N ILE A 41 8.13 7.62 9.39
CA ILE A 41 8.69 6.32 9.83
C ILE A 41 7.57 5.33 10.15
N GLN A 42 6.53 5.75 10.88
CA GLN A 42 5.40 4.87 11.18
C GLN A 42 4.59 4.54 9.92
N CYS A 43 4.35 5.51 9.04
CA CYS A 43 3.70 5.25 7.75
C CYS A 43 4.46 4.18 6.94
N ASN A 44 5.80 4.27 6.87
CA ASN A 44 6.62 3.28 6.19
C ASN A 44 6.53 1.88 6.82
N LYS A 45 6.54 1.79 8.16
CA LYS A 45 6.33 0.51 8.86
C LYS A 45 4.99 -0.14 8.46
N PHE A 46 3.91 0.65 8.37
CA PHE A 46 2.60 0.15 7.96
C PHE A 46 2.55 -0.24 6.48
N ILE A 47 3.20 0.53 5.59
CA ILE A 47 3.32 0.21 4.16
C ILE A 47 3.98 -1.15 3.97
N VAL A 48 5.16 -1.36 4.58
CA VAL A 48 5.91 -2.62 4.49
C VAL A 48 5.08 -3.77 5.05
N LYS A 49 4.46 -3.59 6.23
CA LYS A 49 3.60 -4.62 6.84
C LYS A 49 2.43 -5.00 5.91
N HIS A 50 1.77 -4.03 5.31
CA HIS A 50 0.64 -4.26 4.40
C HIS A 50 1.08 -5.00 3.13
N GLN A 51 2.21 -4.60 2.54
CA GLN A 51 2.76 -5.26 1.36
C GLN A 51 3.17 -6.71 1.65
N LYS A 52 3.83 -6.97 2.78
CA LYS A 52 4.16 -8.34 3.22
C LYS A 52 2.91 -9.21 3.35
N GLN A 53 1.89 -8.72 4.07
CA GLN A 53 0.63 -9.45 4.23
C GLN A 53 -0.10 -9.70 2.90
N PHE A 54 -0.01 -8.77 1.96
CA PHE A 54 -0.58 -8.95 0.62
C PHE A 54 0.17 -10.04 -0.17
N LEU A 55 1.50 -10.03 -0.13
CA LEU A 55 2.33 -11.05 -0.77
C LEU A 55 2.07 -12.43 -0.16
N ASP A 56 2.05 -12.55 1.16
CA ASP A 56 1.80 -13.81 1.87
C ASP A 56 0.46 -14.45 1.42
N ARG A 57 -0.60 -13.63 1.34
CA ARG A 57 -1.92 -14.08 0.87
C ARG A 57 -1.91 -14.50 -0.59
N THR A 58 -1.24 -13.72 -1.44
CA THR A 58 -1.15 -14.00 -2.88
C THR A 58 -0.36 -15.30 -3.12
N MET A 59 0.76 -15.49 -2.42
CA MET A 59 1.56 -16.72 -2.48
C MET A 59 0.80 -17.95 -2.01
N GLY A 60 -0.06 -17.81 -0.99
CA GLY A 60 -0.95 -18.89 -0.54
C GLY A 60 -1.98 -19.32 -1.58
N GLN A 61 -2.34 -18.43 -2.52
CA GLN A 61 -3.32 -18.71 -3.58
C GLN A 61 -2.71 -19.29 -4.87
N ILE A 62 -1.38 -19.16 -5.04
CA ILE A 62 -0.68 -19.72 -6.20
C ILE A 62 -0.49 -21.23 -6.01
N THR A 63 -1.15 -22.02 -6.85
CA THR A 63 -1.05 -23.49 -6.86
C THR A 63 0.16 -24.00 -7.66
N SER A 64 0.60 -23.25 -8.67
CA SER A 64 1.76 -23.59 -9.49
C SER A 64 3.07 -23.27 -8.79
N ALA A 65 3.89 -24.31 -8.53
CA ALA A 65 5.21 -24.15 -7.92
C ALA A 65 6.12 -23.22 -8.74
N LYS A 66 5.97 -23.22 -10.08
CA LYS A 66 6.75 -22.38 -10.99
C LYS A 66 6.40 -20.89 -10.83
N GLU A 67 5.12 -20.55 -10.78
CA GLU A 67 4.66 -19.16 -10.59
C GLU A 67 5.05 -18.63 -9.22
N ARG A 68 5.02 -19.49 -8.19
CA ARG A 68 5.49 -19.14 -6.85
C ARG A 68 6.99 -18.83 -6.87
N GLN A 69 7.81 -19.66 -7.52
CA GLN A 69 9.26 -19.47 -7.64
C GLN A 69 9.61 -18.15 -8.37
N ASP A 70 8.93 -17.86 -9.48
CA ASP A 70 9.17 -16.64 -10.26
C ASP A 70 8.77 -15.37 -9.48
N LEU A 71 7.67 -15.43 -8.73
CA LEU A 71 7.25 -14.33 -7.87
C LEU A 71 8.26 -14.08 -6.74
N PHE A 72 8.73 -15.15 -6.08
CA PHE A 72 9.77 -15.07 -5.06
C PHE A 72 11.05 -14.44 -5.60
N LYS A 73 11.50 -14.87 -6.78
CA LYS A 73 12.71 -14.34 -7.41
C LYS A 73 12.60 -12.83 -7.66
N ARG A 74 11.49 -12.37 -8.23
CA ARG A 74 11.23 -10.94 -8.50
C ARG A 74 11.16 -10.10 -7.23
N VAL A 75 10.58 -10.64 -6.16
CA VAL A 75 10.50 -9.94 -4.87
C VAL A 75 11.90 -9.82 -4.24
N MET A 76 12.72 -10.86 -4.32
CA MET A 76 14.09 -10.86 -3.78
C MET A 76 15.04 -9.94 -4.58
N GLU A 77 14.92 -9.90 -5.91
CA GLU A 77 15.69 -8.98 -6.75
C GLU A 77 15.42 -7.52 -6.37
N PHE A 78 14.16 -7.16 -6.08
CA PHE A 78 13.78 -5.82 -5.64
C PHE A 78 14.34 -5.39 -4.27
N ASP A 79 14.68 -6.35 -3.39
CA ASP A 79 15.24 -6.07 -2.05
C ASP A 79 16.76 -5.90 -2.11
N MET A 80 17.43 -6.47 -3.12
CA MET A 80 18.89 -6.40 -3.31
C MET A 80 19.36 -5.14 -4.05
N ASP A 81 18.47 -4.44 -4.76
CA ASP A 81 18.77 -3.19 -5.47
C ASP A 81 18.69 -1.94 -4.57
N ARG A 82 18.79 -2.12 -3.25
CA ARG A 82 18.62 -1.06 -2.24
C ARG A 82 19.82 -0.87 -1.33
#